data_AF-K3VSY0-F1
#
_entry.id   AF-K3VSY0-F1
#
_cell.length_a   1.000
_cell.length_b   1.000
_cell.length_c   1.000
_cell.angle_alpha   90.00
_cell.angle_beta   90.00
_cell.angle_gamma   90.00
#
_symmetry.space_group_name_H-M   'P 1'
#
loop_
_entity.id
_entity.type
_entity.pdbx_description
1 polymer ?
#
loop_
_entity_poly.entity_id
_entity_poly.type
_entity_poly.pdbx_seq_one_letter_code
_entity_poly.pdbx_strand_id
1 'polypeptide(L)'
;MKYCPSWNLQSRTVADTLPELLITSTWHFFIFCFSLQLFLDTPLHEISQSWRKTLELSSKRFRSNPSPALILVLAVGNDLLLTHRNVQAQKQLQSAGGGFSFFGGREDKYQEAADLFTQAANAFKMQQQNLEAGKAFEQAAQVQTDKLKEPDDAANTLVDAFKAYRKDDPQAAARCLNVAVDRYCAKGNFRRAASHKENLGELYEVDLGDAKSAIESYELAATWYEGDNAAALANKLWLKVADVAALEGDYYKAIEKYEKVAEQSINNNLMKYSVKDYLLKAGICHLASGDLVAAQRALEKYRDMDPSFGAQREHQLLCDLCEAIEAKSQEQFTDRLYQFDQISKLDKWKTTVLVRVKNQIEEADDEFA
;
A
#
# COMPACT_ATOMS: atom_id res chain seq x y z
N MET A 1 30.21 23.81 -40.03
CA MET A 1 30.26 22.35 -40.24
C MET A 1 28.98 21.76 -39.65
N LYS A 2 28.06 21.27 -40.52
CA LYS A 2 27.62 19.85 -40.59
C LYS A 2 26.82 19.45 -39.32
N TYR A 3 25.52 19.14 -39.31
CA TYR A 3 24.69 18.34 -40.20
C TYR A 3 23.20 18.62 -39.91
N CYS A 4 22.37 18.60 -40.94
CA CYS A 4 20.94 18.33 -40.85
C CYS A 4 20.66 17.19 -41.84
N PRO A 5 19.93 16.11 -41.49
CA PRO A 5 19.34 15.21 -42.47
C PRO A 5 17.84 15.49 -42.62
N SER A 6 17.51 15.74 -43.88
CA SER A 6 16.21 15.88 -44.53
C SER A 6 15.31 14.64 -44.43
N TRP A 7 14.00 14.84 -44.36
CA TRP A 7 13.01 14.03 -45.09
C TRP A 7 11.98 14.94 -45.76
N ASN A 8 11.53 14.50 -46.94
CA ASN A 8 11.21 15.27 -48.14
C ASN A 8 9.83 14.79 -48.67
N LEU A 9 9.24 15.56 -49.62
CA LEU A 9 8.02 15.30 -50.41
C LEU A 9 6.67 15.45 -49.63
N GLN A 10 5.58 16.04 -50.17
CA GLN A 10 5.21 16.31 -51.56
C GLN A 10 4.09 17.39 -51.65
N SER A 11 4.28 18.32 -52.59
CA SER A 11 3.29 18.94 -53.48
C SER A 11 1.93 19.47 -52.97
N ARG A 12 1.83 20.82 -53.06
CA ARG A 12 0.78 21.60 -53.75
C ARG A 12 -0.69 21.31 -53.41
N THR A 13 -1.25 22.22 -52.62
CA THR A 13 -2.33 23.19 -52.91
C THR A 13 -2.55 23.86 -51.54
N VAL A 14 -2.34 25.15 -51.34
CA VAL A 14 -3.30 26.23 -51.59
C VAL A 14 -2.47 27.51 -51.42
N ALA A 15 -2.09 28.12 -52.54
CA ALA A 15 -1.82 29.55 -52.54
C ALA A 15 -3.19 30.20 -52.39
N ASP A 16 -3.40 30.88 -51.26
CA ASP A 16 -4.43 31.90 -50.97
C ASP A 16 -4.88 31.72 -49.50
N THR A 17 -4.06 32.21 -48.55
CA THR A 17 -4.41 32.59 -47.15
C THR A 17 -3.13 32.77 -46.31
N LEU A 18 -2.29 33.73 -46.69
CA LEU A 18 -1.19 34.22 -45.86
C LEU A 18 -1.33 35.74 -45.77
N PRO A 19 -2.06 36.26 -44.75
CA PRO A 19 -1.37 37.15 -43.81
C PRO A 19 -1.84 37.12 -42.33
N GLU A 20 -2.70 36.19 -41.88
CA GLU A 20 -3.22 36.23 -40.48
C GLU A 20 -2.49 35.33 -39.45
N LEU A 21 -1.72 34.33 -39.87
CA LEU A 21 -1.08 33.36 -38.98
C LEU A 21 0.28 33.80 -38.38
N LEU A 22 0.88 34.88 -38.88
CA LEU A 22 2.16 35.41 -38.36
C LEU A 22 1.99 36.37 -37.16
N ILE A 23 0.79 36.93 -36.97
CA ILE A 23 0.51 37.88 -35.87
C ILE A 23 0.21 37.13 -34.57
N THR A 24 -0.42 35.95 -34.63
CA THR A 24 -0.73 35.15 -33.43
C THR A 24 0.51 34.45 -32.86
N SER A 25 1.46 34.03 -33.71
CA SER A 25 2.72 33.39 -33.29
C SER A 25 3.68 34.38 -32.62
N THR A 26 3.79 35.61 -33.15
CA THR A 26 4.65 36.67 -32.57
C THR A 26 4.15 37.17 -31.23
N TRP A 27 2.83 37.26 -31.02
CA TRP A 27 2.25 37.59 -29.72
C TRP A 27 2.42 36.49 -28.67
N HIS A 28 2.30 35.21 -29.05
CA HIS A 28 2.60 34.10 -28.13
C HIS A 28 4.08 34.04 -27.78
N PHE A 29 4.98 34.33 -28.74
CA PHE A 29 6.42 34.42 -28.49
C PHE A 29 6.77 35.62 -27.61
N PHE A 30 6.12 36.77 -27.80
CA PHE A 30 6.30 37.95 -26.94
C PHE A 30 5.78 37.71 -25.52
N ILE A 31 4.63 37.05 -25.35
CA ILE A 31 4.12 36.72 -24.01
C ILE A 31 5.05 35.69 -23.34
N PHE A 32 5.54 34.69 -24.08
CA PHE A 32 6.47 33.70 -23.56
C PHE A 32 7.82 34.34 -23.16
N CYS A 33 8.39 35.18 -24.03
CA CYS A 33 9.63 35.91 -23.74
C CYS A 33 9.47 36.96 -22.63
N PHE A 34 8.35 37.68 -22.58
CA PHE A 34 8.07 38.68 -21.53
C PHE A 34 7.81 38.01 -20.17
N SER A 35 7.17 36.84 -20.17
CA SER A 35 7.00 36.02 -18.96
C SER A 35 8.33 35.42 -18.49
N LEU A 36 9.21 35.01 -19.41
CA LEU A 36 10.55 34.50 -19.11
C LEU A 36 11.50 35.61 -18.62
N GLN A 37 11.39 36.82 -19.18
CA GLN A 37 12.15 38.00 -18.76
C GLN A 37 11.74 38.46 -17.36
N LEU A 38 10.42 38.51 -17.07
CA LEU A 38 9.91 38.79 -15.73
C LEU A 38 10.32 37.72 -14.70
N PHE A 39 10.47 36.47 -15.14
CA PHE A 39 10.91 35.34 -14.31
C PHE A 39 12.41 35.41 -13.95
N LEU A 40 13.24 36.04 -14.78
CA LEU A 40 14.67 36.20 -14.52
C LEU A 40 15.00 37.41 -13.62
N ASP A 41 14.15 38.44 -13.60
CA ASP A 41 14.42 39.72 -12.91
C ASP A 41 13.66 39.93 -11.59
N THR A 42 12.75 39.02 -11.17
CA THR A 42 11.94 39.24 -9.95
C THR A 42 12.41 38.41 -8.74
N PRO A 43 12.60 39.03 -7.55
CA PRO A 43 12.90 38.29 -6.34
C PRO A 43 11.70 37.41 -5.93
N LEU A 44 11.99 36.16 -5.52
CA LEU A 44 11.06 35.04 -5.25
C LEU A 44 9.79 35.37 -4.42
N HIS A 45 9.77 36.46 -3.65
CA HIS A 45 8.66 36.84 -2.78
C HIS A 45 7.47 37.49 -3.50
N GLU A 46 7.67 38.16 -4.65
CA GLU A 46 6.60 38.89 -5.37
C GLU A 46 5.90 38.04 -6.45
N ILE A 47 6.45 36.86 -6.73
CA ILE A 47 6.01 35.97 -7.80
C ILE A 47 4.56 35.48 -7.56
N SER A 48 4.14 35.26 -6.31
CA SER A 48 2.80 34.71 -6.01
C SER A 48 1.62 35.64 -6.35
N GLN A 49 1.78 36.96 -6.25
CA GLN A 49 0.71 37.91 -6.56
C GLN A 49 0.64 38.23 -8.05
N SER A 50 1.81 38.33 -8.70
CA SER A 50 1.90 38.55 -10.14
C SER A 50 1.32 37.37 -10.91
N TRP A 51 1.67 36.13 -10.54
CA TRP A 51 1.16 34.93 -11.20
C TRP A 51 -0.34 34.70 -11.03
N ARG A 52 -0.94 35.02 -9.88
CA ARG A 52 -2.41 34.94 -9.70
C ARG A 52 -3.15 35.89 -10.64
N LYS A 53 -2.68 37.13 -10.78
CA LYS A 53 -3.27 38.09 -11.73
C LYS A 53 -3.12 37.61 -13.18
N THR A 54 -1.97 37.04 -13.54
CA THR A 54 -1.72 36.51 -14.88
C THR A 54 -2.57 35.28 -15.20
N LEU A 55 -2.81 34.40 -14.21
CA LEU A 55 -3.69 33.25 -14.30
C LEU A 55 -5.19 33.62 -14.39
N GLU A 56 -5.64 34.63 -13.65
CA GLU A 56 -7.01 35.14 -13.75
C GLU A 56 -7.30 35.81 -15.09
N LEU A 57 -6.31 36.52 -15.64
CA LEU A 57 -6.42 37.17 -16.95
C LEU A 57 -6.42 36.16 -18.10
N SER A 58 -5.65 35.08 -18.01
CA SER A 58 -5.58 34.04 -19.03
C SER A 58 -6.81 33.10 -19.02
N SER A 59 -7.31 32.74 -17.82
CA SER A 59 -8.56 31.99 -17.59
C SER A 59 -9.79 32.65 -18.21
N LYS A 60 -9.91 33.99 -18.08
CA LYS A 60 -11.04 34.74 -18.66
C LYS A 60 -11.04 34.76 -20.19
N ARG A 61 -9.88 34.55 -20.85
CA ARG A 61 -9.72 34.74 -22.30
C ARG A 61 -9.79 33.44 -23.11
N PHE A 62 -9.65 32.27 -22.48
CA PHE A 62 -9.65 30.96 -23.14
C PHE A 62 -10.70 30.02 -22.50
N ARG A 63 -11.99 30.29 -22.72
CA ARG A 63 -13.10 29.46 -22.19
C ARG A 63 -13.46 28.25 -23.04
N SER A 64 -12.97 28.14 -24.29
CA SER A 64 -13.49 27.15 -25.25
C SER A 64 -12.47 26.14 -25.80
N ASN A 65 -11.16 26.29 -25.56
CA ASN A 65 -10.15 25.24 -25.81
C ASN A 65 -8.80 25.64 -25.20
N PRO A 66 -8.35 25.07 -24.07
CA PRO A 66 -7.08 25.46 -23.47
C PRO A 66 -5.92 25.02 -24.38
N SER A 67 -5.08 25.97 -24.81
CA SER A 67 -3.87 25.66 -25.56
C SER A 67 -2.87 24.89 -24.66
N PRO A 68 -1.98 24.05 -25.23
CA PRO A 68 -0.96 23.32 -24.45
C PRO A 68 -0.10 24.24 -23.58
N ALA A 69 0.12 25.48 -24.03
CA ALA A 69 0.83 26.50 -23.28
C ALA A 69 0.07 26.98 -22.03
N LEU A 70 -1.27 27.12 -22.11
CA LEU A 70 -2.09 27.48 -20.95
C LEU A 70 -2.08 26.36 -19.89
N ILE A 71 -2.12 25.11 -20.33
CA ILE A 71 -2.03 23.92 -19.46
C ILE A 71 -0.67 23.88 -18.76
N LEU A 72 0.43 24.14 -19.50
CA LEU A 72 1.77 24.20 -18.93
C LEU A 72 1.92 25.35 -17.93
N VAL A 73 1.37 26.53 -18.22
CA VAL A 73 1.40 27.70 -17.30
C VAL A 73 0.57 27.44 -16.04
N LEU A 74 -0.58 26.77 -16.16
CA LEU A 74 -1.40 26.35 -15.03
C LEU A 74 -0.69 25.31 -14.16
N ALA A 75 -0.05 24.31 -14.78
CA ALA A 75 0.71 23.27 -14.07
C ALA A 75 1.91 23.85 -13.32
N VAL A 76 2.74 24.64 -14.00
CA VAL A 76 3.91 25.30 -13.40
C VAL A 76 3.49 26.29 -12.31
N GLY A 77 2.38 27.01 -12.51
CA GLY A 77 1.82 27.91 -11.50
C GLY A 77 1.34 27.18 -10.25
N ASN A 78 0.76 25.99 -10.39
CA ASN A 78 0.29 25.19 -9.26
C ASN A 78 1.45 24.61 -8.45
N ASP A 79 2.48 24.06 -9.12
CA ASP A 79 3.71 23.59 -8.48
C ASP A 79 4.41 24.72 -7.71
N LEU A 80 4.43 25.93 -8.28
CA LEU A 80 5.03 27.10 -7.65
C LEU A 80 4.24 27.56 -6.39
N LEU A 81 2.91 27.46 -6.42
CA LEU A 81 2.07 27.77 -5.25
C LEU A 81 2.24 26.75 -4.13
N LEU A 82 2.46 25.47 -4.47
CA LEU A 82 2.70 24.40 -3.49
C LEU A 82 4.06 24.55 -2.80
N THR A 83 5.12 24.75 -3.59
CA THR A 83 6.46 25.00 -3.06
C THR A 83 6.49 26.26 -2.20
N HIS A 84 5.74 27.31 -2.58
CA HIS A 84 5.57 28.51 -1.76
C HIS A 84 4.92 28.21 -0.40
N ARG A 85 3.86 27.39 -0.34
CA ARG A 85 3.21 27.03 0.95
C ARG A 85 4.14 26.26 1.87
N ASN A 86 4.91 25.30 1.34
CA ASN A 86 5.94 24.60 2.13
C ASN A 86 7.02 25.55 2.65
N VAL A 87 7.48 26.49 1.82
CA VAL A 87 8.47 27.49 2.24
C VAL A 87 7.90 28.45 3.28
N GLN A 88 6.62 28.83 3.19
CA GLN A 88 5.94 29.62 4.21
C GLN A 88 5.86 28.88 5.55
N ALA A 89 5.51 27.59 5.53
CA ALA A 89 5.47 26.77 6.72
C ALA A 89 6.86 26.64 7.39
N GLN A 90 7.93 26.44 6.59
CA GLN A 90 9.31 26.43 7.09
C GLN A 90 9.74 27.78 7.68
N LYS A 91 9.37 28.88 7.04
CA LYS A 91 9.64 30.23 7.57
C LYS A 91 8.92 30.48 8.90
N GLN A 92 7.68 30.00 9.04
CA GLN A 92 6.92 30.12 10.29
C GLN A 92 7.53 29.27 11.41
N LEU A 93 8.04 28.08 11.07
CA LEU A 93 8.77 27.22 12.01
C LEU A 93 10.09 27.88 12.46
N GLN A 94 10.84 28.48 11.54
CA GLN A 94 12.08 29.21 11.86
C GLN A 94 11.82 30.48 12.68
N SER A 95 10.73 31.21 12.37
CA SER A 95 10.34 32.42 13.11
C SER A 95 9.88 32.09 14.55
N ALA A 96 9.27 30.92 14.76
CA ALA A 96 8.97 30.38 16.09
C ALA A 96 10.24 29.90 16.84
N GLY A 97 11.28 29.47 16.12
CA GLY A 97 12.58 29.06 16.68
C GLY A 97 13.51 30.21 17.10
N GLY A 98 13.39 31.39 16.46
CA GLY A 98 14.26 32.54 16.70
C GLY A 98 14.08 33.22 18.06
N GLY A 99 15.18 33.70 18.65
CA GLY A 99 15.25 34.31 19.99
C GLY A 99 14.39 35.57 20.21
N PHE A 100 13.68 36.06 19.20
CA PHE A 100 12.73 37.18 19.30
C PHE A 100 11.30 36.77 19.71
N SER A 101 10.97 35.47 19.81
CA SER A 101 9.61 35.02 20.16
C SER A 101 9.29 35.02 21.67
N PHE A 102 10.07 35.73 22.49
CA PHE A 102 9.89 35.83 23.96
C PHE A 102 8.63 36.64 24.37
N PHE A 103 8.02 37.41 23.46
CA PHE A 103 6.93 38.34 23.78
C PHE A 103 5.54 37.95 23.24
N GLY A 104 5.36 36.77 22.62
CA GLY A 104 4.04 36.36 22.14
C GLY A 104 3.96 34.93 21.60
N GLY A 105 3.08 34.13 22.21
CA GLY A 105 2.44 32.92 21.66
C GLY A 105 3.34 32.00 20.83
N ARG A 106 4.39 31.44 21.43
CA ARG A 106 5.31 30.55 20.70
C ARG A 106 4.61 29.26 20.25
N GLU A 107 3.69 28.77 21.08
CA GLU A 107 2.85 27.59 20.82
C GLU A 107 1.89 27.83 19.64
N ASP A 108 1.18 28.97 19.63
CA ASP A 108 0.28 29.37 18.53
C ASP A 108 1.00 29.38 17.17
N LYS A 109 2.25 29.86 17.13
CA LYS A 109 3.05 29.87 15.90
C LYS A 109 3.48 28.47 15.45
N TYR A 110 3.73 27.55 16.38
CA TYR A 110 4.02 26.16 16.04
C TYR A 110 2.77 25.44 15.52
N GLN A 111 1.59 25.76 16.08
CA GLN A 111 0.32 25.23 15.63
C GLN A 111 -0.03 25.73 14.23
N GLU A 112 0.11 27.04 13.98
CA GLU A 112 -0.06 27.63 12.65
C GLU A 112 0.93 27.02 11.63
N ALA A 113 2.18 26.78 12.03
CA ALA A 113 3.16 26.13 11.16
C ALA A 113 2.75 24.69 10.81
N ALA A 114 2.30 23.89 11.79
CA ALA A 114 1.84 22.52 11.57
C ALA A 114 0.59 22.47 10.66
N ASP A 115 -0.34 23.41 10.83
CA ASP A 115 -1.52 23.54 9.97
C ASP A 115 -1.14 23.91 8.54
N LEU A 116 -0.18 24.83 8.35
CA LEU A 116 0.32 25.20 7.02
C LEU A 116 0.99 24.02 6.32
N PHE A 117 1.78 23.21 7.03
CA PHE A 117 2.36 21.98 6.48
C PHE A 117 1.29 20.97 6.09
N THR A 118 0.26 20.78 6.92
CA THR A 118 -0.86 19.87 6.64
C THR A 118 -1.67 20.32 5.42
N GLN A 119 -1.92 21.64 5.30
CA GLN A 119 -2.59 22.22 4.13
C GLN A 119 -1.75 22.09 2.85
N ALA A 120 -0.44 22.29 2.95
CA ALA A 120 0.46 22.09 1.83
C ALA A 120 0.45 20.62 1.39
N ALA A 121 0.61 19.68 2.32
CA ALA A 121 0.61 18.25 2.08
C ALA A 121 -0.69 17.75 1.41
N ASN A 122 -1.85 18.22 1.86
CA ASN A 122 -3.12 17.94 1.21
C ASN A 122 -3.17 18.45 -0.24
N ALA A 123 -2.57 19.62 -0.51
CA ALA A 123 -2.51 20.17 -1.85
C ALA A 123 -1.51 19.42 -2.75
N PHE A 124 -0.38 18.93 -2.22
CA PHE A 124 0.53 18.01 -2.93
C PHE A 124 -0.18 16.69 -3.30
N LYS A 125 -0.97 16.15 -2.37
CA LYS A 125 -1.78 14.94 -2.60
C LYS A 125 -2.80 15.13 -3.72
N MET A 126 -3.43 16.31 -3.82
CA MET A 126 -4.34 16.64 -4.94
C MET A 126 -3.63 16.66 -6.30
N GLN A 127 -2.34 16.99 -6.32
CA GLN A 127 -1.51 17.04 -7.53
C GLN A 127 -0.78 15.71 -7.80
N GLN A 128 -1.11 14.65 -7.07
CA GLN A 128 -0.50 13.31 -7.18
C GLN A 128 1.01 13.27 -6.86
N GLN A 129 1.55 14.31 -6.22
CA GLN A 129 2.91 14.37 -5.71
C GLN A 129 2.96 13.74 -4.31
N ASN A 130 2.89 12.41 -4.22
CA ASN A 130 2.69 11.75 -2.92
C ASN A 130 3.97 11.73 -2.05
N LEU A 131 5.15 11.73 -2.67
CA LEU A 131 6.43 11.76 -1.95
C LEU A 131 6.67 13.11 -1.25
N GLU A 132 6.37 14.23 -1.91
CA GLU A 132 6.42 15.58 -1.33
C GLU A 132 5.32 15.77 -0.28
N ALA A 133 4.10 15.24 -0.53
CA ALA A 133 3.01 15.27 0.43
C ALA A 133 3.40 14.55 1.74
N GLY A 134 3.96 13.34 1.63
CA GLY A 134 4.43 12.59 2.79
C GLY A 134 5.48 13.35 3.60
N LYS A 135 6.46 13.98 2.94
CA LYS A 135 7.53 14.75 3.61
C LYS A 135 6.97 15.95 4.36
N ALA A 136 5.98 16.63 3.78
CA ALA A 136 5.29 17.74 4.43
C ALA A 136 4.47 17.28 5.66
N PHE A 137 3.82 16.12 5.58
CA PHE A 137 3.15 15.52 6.75
C PHE A 137 4.13 15.07 7.84
N GLU A 138 5.29 14.50 7.50
CA GLU A 138 6.33 14.16 8.48
C GLU A 138 6.83 15.42 9.21
N GLN A 139 7.05 16.52 8.47
CA GLN A 139 7.45 17.80 9.07
C GLN A 139 6.37 18.33 10.02
N ALA A 140 5.09 18.26 9.64
CA ALA A 140 3.98 18.62 10.52
C ALA A 140 3.98 17.77 11.81
N ALA A 141 4.10 16.45 11.68
CA ALA A 141 4.09 15.53 12.80
C ALA A 141 5.29 15.71 13.76
N GLN A 142 6.47 16.05 13.23
CA GLN A 142 7.65 16.38 14.05
C GLN A 142 7.41 17.64 14.87
N VAL A 143 6.81 18.69 14.29
CA VAL A 143 6.46 19.92 15.02
C VAL A 143 5.44 19.63 16.12
N GLN A 144 4.41 18.85 15.81
CA GLN A 144 3.37 18.46 16.78
C GLN A 144 3.96 17.64 17.94
N THR A 145 4.89 16.74 17.66
CA THR A 145 5.54 15.90 18.68
C THR A 145 6.52 16.70 19.54
N ASP A 146 7.44 17.45 18.93
CA ASP A 146 8.58 18.06 19.64
C ASP A 146 8.26 19.43 20.24
N LYS A 147 7.36 20.20 19.62
CA LYS A 147 7.11 21.61 19.97
C LYS A 147 5.78 21.79 20.68
N LEU A 148 4.71 21.19 20.16
CA LEU A 148 3.36 21.27 20.73
C LEU A 148 3.11 20.21 21.81
N LYS A 149 3.90 19.12 21.83
CA LYS A 149 3.71 17.99 22.76
C LYS A 149 2.31 17.38 22.65
N GLU A 150 1.76 17.35 21.43
CA GLU A 150 0.47 16.74 21.09
C GLU A 150 0.73 15.45 20.28
N PRO A 151 1.15 14.35 20.94
CA PRO A 151 1.51 13.11 20.24
C PRO A 151 0.33 12.41 19.56
N ASP A 152 -0.89 12.71 20.01
CA ASP A 152 -2.12 12.15 19.44
C ASP A 152 -2.42 12.71 18.05
N ASP A 153 -2.28 14.02 17.90
CA ASP A 153 -2.48 14.69 16.61
C ASP A 153 -1.33 14.37 15.66
N ALA A 154 -0.10 14.30 16.18
CA ALA A 154 1.04 13.80 15.42
C ALA A 154 0.80 12.38 14.87
N ALA A 155 0.23 11.48 15.66
CA ALA A 155 -0.08 10.12 15.20
C ALA A 155 -1.11 10.12 14.05
N ASN A 156 -2.15 10.97 14.13
CA ASN A 156 -3.13 11.11 13.05
C ASN A 156 -2.47 11.65 11.77
N THR A 157 -1.62 12.66 11.89
CA THR A 157 -0.88 13.23 10.74
C THR A 157 0.10 12.22 10.12
N LEU A 158 0.75 11.37 10.93
CA LEU A 158 1.60 10.28 10.44
C LEU A 158 0.81 9.20 9.70
N VAL A 159 -0.43 8.92 10.09
CA VAL A 159 -1.32 8.01 9.35
C VAL A 159 -1.68 8.59 7.98
N ASP A 160 -1.85 9.91 7.86
CA ASP A 160 -2.05 10.55 6.57
C ASP A 160 -0.77 10.60 5.72
N ALA A 161 0.39 10.74 6.35
CA ALA A 161 1.69 10.55 5.70
C ALA A 161 1.84 9.13 5.13
N PHE A 162 1.48 8.10 5.91
CA PHE A 162 1.48 6.70 5.45
C PHE A 162 0.63 6.51 4.19
N LYS A 163 -0.57 7.09 4.13
CA LYS A 163 -1.45 6.98 2.94
C LYS A 163 -0.83 7.63 1.70
N ALA A 164 -0.04 8.70 1.88
CA ALA A 164 0.68 9.33 0.78
C ALA A 164 1.88 8.47 0.34
N TYR A 165 2.70 8.00 1.28
CA TYR A 165 3.90 7.24 0.99
C TYR A 165 3.67 5.84 0.44
N ARG A 166 2.53 5.20 0.74
CA ARG A 166 2.26 3.80 0.38
C ARG A 166 2.56 3.44 -1.08
N LYS A 167 2.38 4.36 -2.03
CA LYS A 167 2.62 4.11 -3.47
C LYS A 167 4.07 4.33 -3.91
N ASP A 168 4.74 5.32 -3.33
CA ASP A 168 6.03 5.82 -3.85
C ASP A 168 7.22 5.36 -2.98
N ASP A 169 7.04 5.27 -1.66
CA ASP A 169 8.06 4.83 -0.70
C ASP A 169 7.45 3.99 0.43
N PRO A 170 7.33 2.66 0.25
CA PRO A 170 6.77 1.78 1.27
C PRO A 170 7.65 1.70 2.53
N GLN A 171 8.96 1.92 2.45
CA GLN A 171 9.81 1.90 3.64
C GLN A 171 9.55 3.11 4.54
N ALA A 172 9.39 4.31 3.96
CA ALA A 172 9.01 5.50 4.72
C ALA A 172 7.61 5.38 5.33
N ALA A 173 6.66 4.80 4.57
CA ALA A 173 5.33 4.52 5.06
C ALA A 173 5.35 3.63 6.32
N ALA A 174 6.16 2.56 6.32
CA ALA A 174 6.32 1.66 7.45
C ALA A 174 6.86 2.37 8.70
N ARG A 175 7.87 3.24 8.55
CA ARG A 175 8.44 4.01 9.66
C ARG A 175 7.40 4.93 10.31
N CYS A 176 6.68 5.71 9.49
CA CYS A 176 5.63 6.62 9.96
C CYS A 176 4.55 5.87 10.73
N LEU A 177 4.12 4.73 10.20
CA LEU A 177 3.02 3.96 10.78
C LEU A 177 3.43 3.26 12.09
N ASN A 178 4.68 2.78 12.21
CA ASN A 178 5.19 2.22 13.46
C ASN A 178 5.16 3.26 14.59
N VAL A 179 5.63 4.49 14.32
CA VAL A 179 5.58 5.57 15.33
C VAL A 179 4.15 5.89 15.73
N ALA A 180 3.20 5.91 14.79
CA ALA A 180 1.79 6.12 15.10
C ALA A 180 1.19 4.99 15.95
N VAL A 181 1.51 3.72 15.64
CA VAL A 181 1.07 2.54 16.42
C VAL A 181 1.57 2.62 17.85
N ASP A 182 2.85 2.94 18.07
CA ASP A 182 3.42 3.06 19.41
C ASP A 182 2.70 4.12 20.26
N ARG A 183 2.28 5.24 19.64
CA ARG A 183 1.47 6.26 20.30
C ARG A 183 0.06 5.77 20.63
N TYR A 184 -0.62 5.09 19.71
CA TYR A 184 -1.94 4.52 20.00
C TYR A 184 -1.89 3.44 21.08
N CYS A 185 -0.83 2.65 21.13
CA CYS A 185 -0.57 1.69 22.21
C CYS A 185 -0.34 2.41 23.55
N ALA A 186 0.48 3.47 23.58
CA ALA A 186 0.72 4.26 24.80
C ALA A 186 -0.55 4.92 25.34
N LYS A 187 -1.48 5.29 24.45
CA LYS A 187 -2.80 5.83 24.83
C LYS A 187 -3.77 4.76 25.36
N GLY A 188 -3.49 3.47 25.13
CA GLY A 188 -4.39 2.36 25.44
C GLY A 188 -5.49 2.12 24.40
N ASN A 189 -5.37 2.69 23.20
CA ASN A 189 -6.31 2.45 22.10
C ASN A 189 -5.86 1.27 21.22
N PHE A 190 -5.97 0.06 21.76
CA PHE A 190 -5.51 -1.16 21.10
C PHE A 190 -6.27 -1.49 19.82
N ARG A 191 -7.56 -1.13 19.73
CA ARG A 191 -8.37 -1.39 18.53
C ARG A 191 -7.90 -0.58 17.32
N ARG A 192 -7.59 0.71 17.49
CA ARG A 192 -7.01 1.52 16.41
C ARG A 192 -5.58 1.09 16.09
N ALA A 193 -4.78 0.81 17.12
CA ALA A 193 -3.43 0.29 16.94
C ALA A 193 -3.41 -1.00 16.11
N ALA A 194 -4.33 -1.94 16.37
CA ALA A 194 -4.48 -3.19 15.63
C ALA A 194 -4.82 -2.96 14.15
N SER A 195 -5.72 -2.03 13.84
CA SER A 195 -6.04 -1.68 12.45
C SER A 195 -4.83 -1.10 11.71
N HIS A 196 -4.04 -0.24 12.37
CA HIS A 196 -2.81 0.27 11.79
C HIS A 196 -1.72 -0.80 11.66
N LYS A 197 -1.62 -1.72 12.61
CA LYS A 197 -0.69 -2.85 12.54
C LYS A 197 -1.07 -3.86 11.45
N GLU A 198 -2.36 -4.07 11.17
CA GLU A 198 -2.84 -4.83 10.01
C GLU A 198 -2.39 -4.18 8.69
N ASN A 199 -2.57 -2.85 8.54
CA ASN A 199 -2.10 -2.13 7.36
C ASN A 199 -0.57 -2.21 7.18
N LEU A 200 0.17 -2.23 8.29
CA LEU A 200 1.62 -2.42 8.28
C LEU A 200 2.01 -3.83 7.80
N GLY A 201 1.32 -4.87 8.27
CA GLY A 201 1.53 -6.23 7.79
C GLY A 201 1.26 -6.37 6.29
N GLU A 202 0.20 -5.73 5.78
CA GLU A 202 -0.13 -5.73 4.35
C GLU A 202 0.94 -5.02 3.51
N LEU A 203 1.49 -3.92 4.01
CA LEU A 203 2.60 -3.22 3.37
C LEU A 203 3.87 -4.10 3.31
N TYR A 204 4.19 -4.81 4.39
CA TYR A 204 5.33 -5.73 4.40
C TYR A 204 5.15 -6.90 3.44
N GLU A 205 3.95 -7.45 3.36
CA GLU A 205 3.61 -8.59 2.50
C GLU A 205 3.57 -8.20 1.01
N VAL A 206 2.90 -7.09 0.67
CA VAL A 206 2.63 -6.72 -0.73
C VAL A 206 3.76 -5.89 -1.33
N ASP A 207 4.27 -4.90 -0.59
CA ASP A 207 5.15 -3.86 -1.16
C ASP A 207 6.63 -4.13 -0.87
N LEU A 208 6.96 -4.68 0.31
CA LEU A 208 8.35 -4.92 0.73
C LEU A 208 8.81 -6.38 0.56
N GLY A 209 7.89 -7.33 0.48
CA GLY A 209 8.18 -8.76 0.39
C GLY A 209 8.86 -9.33 1.64
N ASP A 210 8.74 -8.68 2.80
CA ASP A 210 9.28 -9.17 4.07
C ASP A 210 8.20 -9.94 4.84
N ALA A 211 8.11 -11.23 4.53
CA ALA A 211 7.12 -12.13 5.11
C ALA A 211 7.28 -12.32 6.63
N LYS A 212 8.50 -12.28 7.16
CA LYS A 212 8.76 -12.49 8.60
C LYS A 212 8.23 -11.31 9.42
N SER A 213 8.58 -10.08 9.03
CA SER A 213 8.06 -8.87 9.68
C SER A 213 6.54 -8.72 9.51
N ALA A 214 5.99 -9.21 8.39
CA ALA A 214 4.54 -9.27 8.17
C ALA A 214 3.85 -10.22 9.16
N ILE A 215 4.39 -11.43 9.36
CA ILE A 215 3.87 -12.41 10.33
C ILE A 215 3.83 -11.80 11.73
N GLU A 216 4.94 -11.24 12.21
CA GLU A 216 5.00 -10.63 13.55
C GLU A 216 3.97 -9.50 13.72
N SER A 217 3.81 -8.67 12.68
CA SER A 217 2.84 -7.57 12.70
C SER A 217 1.40 -8.06 12.74
N TYR A 218 1.06 -9.07 11.94
CA TYR A 218 -0.27 -9.67 11.94
C TYR A 218 -0.58 -10.43 13.23
N GLU A 219 0.40 -11.13 13.83
CA GLU A 219 0.22 -11.82 15.11
C GLU A 219 -0.08 -10.85 16.25
N LEU A 220 0.70 -9.76 16.36
CA LEU A 220 0.46 -8.72 17.36
C LEU A 220 -0.93 -8.09 17.19
N ALA A 221 -1.31 -7.78 15.95
CA ALA A 221 -2.62 -7.24 15.63
C ALA A 221 -3.76 -8.23 15.99
N ALA A 222 -3.57 -9.53 15.73
CA ALA A 222 -4.53 -10.56 16.08
C ALA A 222 -4.70 -10.69 17.59
N THR A 223 -3.60 -10.71 18.36
CA THR A 223 -3.63 -10.73 19.83
C THR A 223 -4.37 -9.52 20.41
N TRP A 224 -4.18 -8.32 19.85
CA TRP A 224 -4.93 -7.14 20.29
C TRP A 224 -6.43 -7.22 19.97
N TYR A 225 -6.82 -7.76 18.80
CA TYR A 225 -8.23 -7.98 18.49
C TYR A 225 -8.87 -9.08 19.35
N GLU A 226 -8.14 -10.13 19.72
CA GLU A 226 -8.60 -11.13 20.69
C GLU A 226 -8.86 -10.49 22.06
N GLY A 227 -7.96 -9.62 22.52
CA GLY A 227 -8.13 -8.86 23.77
C GLY A 227 -9.34 -7.91 23.77
N ASP A 228 -9.70 -7.35 22.61
CA ASP A 228 -10.89 -6.51 22.42
C ASP A 228 -12.19 -7.30 22.15
N ASN A 229 -12.16 -8.62 22.33
CA ASN A 229 -13.27 -9.55 22.06
C ASN A 229 -13.80 -9.48 20.61
N ALA A 230 -12.94 -9.11 19.66
CA ALA A 230 -13.25 -8.99 18.24
C ALA A 230 -12.79 -10.24 17.47
N ALA A 231 -13.34 -11.41 17.83
CA ALA A 231 -12.91 -12.71 17.30
C ALA A 231 -12.95 -12.82 15.76
N ALA A 232 -13.94 -12.20 15.11
CA ALA A 232 -14.03 -12.22 13.64
C ALA A 232 -12.85 -11.51 12.95
N LEU A 233 -12.40 -10.38 13.51
CA LEU A 233 -11.24 -9.64 12.98
C LEU A 233 -9.94 -10.38 13.31
N ALA A 234 -9.83 -10.94 14.51
CA ALA A 234 -8.69 -11.78 14.89
C ALA A 234 -8.54 -12.99 13.96
N ASN A 235 -9.63 -13.71 13.67
CA ASN A 235 -9.62 -14.87 12.78
C ASN A 235 -9.14 -14.50 11.37
N LYS A 236 -9.58 -13.36 10.83
CA LYS A 236 -9.10 -12.86 9.54
C LYS A 236 -7.57 -12.70 9.54
N LEU A 237 -6.99 -12.18 10.62
CA LEU A 237 -5.54 -11.99 10.73
C LEU A 237 -4.79 -13.29 10.98
N TRP A 238 -5.31 -14.19 11.82
CA TRP A 238 -4.71 -15.51 12.02
C TRP A 238 -4.63 -16.32 10.73
N LEU A 239 -5.64 -16.20 9.86
CA LEU A 239 -5.61 -16.81 8.53
C LEU A 239 -4.52 -16.20 7.64
N LYS A 240 -4.32 -14.89 7.67
CA LYS A 240 -3.20 -14.24 6.97
C LYS A 240 -1.85 -14.70 7.50
N VAL A 241 -1.69 -14.78 8.83
CA VAL A 241 -0.47 -15.32 9.47
C VAL A 241 -0.19 -16.73 8.97
N ALA A 242 -1.22 -17.58 8.95
CA ALA A 242 -1.09 -18.97 8.51
C ALA A 242 -0.75 -19.07 7.00
N ASP A 243 -1.42 -18.27 6.16
CA ASP A 243 -1.20 -18.23 4.72
C ASP A 243 0.26 -17.81 4.42
N VAL A 244 0.77 -16.75 5.05
CA VAL A 244 2.14 -16.25 4.88
C VAL A 244 3.17 -17.22 5.47
N ALA A 245 2.92 -17.79 6.66
CA ALA A 245 3.82 -18.77 7.28
C ALA A 245 3.97 -20.04 6.44
N ALA A 246 2.88 -20.54 5.86
CA ALA A 246 2.93 -21.69 4.96
C ALA A 246 3.72 -21.39 3.67
N LEU A 247 3.64 -20.17 3.15
CA LEU A 247 4.45 -19.75 2.00
C LEU A 247 5.94 -19.63 2.35
N GLU A 248 6.30 -19.21 3.56
CA GLU A 248 7.70 -19.20 4.02
C GLU A 248 8.26 -20.61 4.30
N GLY A 249 7.38 -21.60 4.52
CA GLY A 249 7.75 -22.99 4.81
C GLY A 249 7.62 -23.38 6.28
N ASP A 250 7.13 -22.48 7.14
CA ASP A 250 6.83 -22.75 8.55
C ASP A 250 5.45 -23.43 8.70
N TYR A 251 5.34 -24.65 8.19
CA TYR A 251 4.07 -25.39 8.16
C TYR A 251 3.50 -25.67 9.56
N TYR A 252 4.34 -25.96 10.56
CA TYR A 252 3.90 -26.20 11.94
C TYR A 252 3.14 -25.02 12.53
N LYS A 253 3.64 -23.81 12.31
CA LYS A 253 3.01 -22.57 12.80
C LYS A 253 1.69 -22.34 12.05
N ALA A 254 1.67 -22.55 10.74
CA ALA A 254 0.46 -22.41 9.94
C ALA A 254 -0.66 -23.38 10.40
N ILE A 255 -0.32 -24.65 10.64
CA ILE A 255 -1.24 -25.67 11.15
C ILE A 255 -1.89 -25.22 12.46
N GLU A 256 -1.09 -24.85 13.46
CA GLU A 256 -1.60 -24.43 14.76
C GLU A 256 -2.60 -23.27 14.63
N LYS A 257 -2.31 -22.30 13.76
CA LYS A 257 -3.20 -21.15 13.55
C LYS A 257 -4.46 -21.50 12.76
N TYR A 258 -4.38 -22.36 11.74
CA TYR A 258 -5.57 -22.82 11.03
C TYR A 258 -6.50 -23.65 11.93
N GLU A 259 -5.96 -24.55 12.74
CA GLU A 259 -6.75 -25.34 13.69
C GLU A 259 -7.43 -24.44 14.72
N LYS A 260 -6.68 -23.48 15.30
CA LYS A 260 -7.24 -22.49 16.24
C LYS A 260 -8.41 -21.73 15.62
N VAL A 261 -8.27 -21.26 14.38
CA VAL A 261 -9.35 -20.52 13.69
C VAL A 261 -10.52 -21.44 13.36
N ALA A 262 -10.27 -22.70 12.98
CA ALA A 262 -11.31 -23.68 12.70
C ALA A 262 -12.16 -23.95 13.94
N GLU A 263 -11.53 -24.24 15.09
CA GLU A 263 -12.21 -24.48 16.37
C GLU A 263 -13.09 -23.28 16.80
N GLN A 264 -12.57 -22.06 16.65
CA GLN A 264 -13.33 -20.84 16.95
C GLN A 264 -14.48 -20.61 15.96
N SER A 265 -14.31 -21.00 14.69
CA SER A 265 -15.29 -20.77 13.63
C SER A 265 -16.40 -21.82 13.60
N ILE A 266 -16.17 -23.04 14.10
CA ILE A 266 -17.19 -24.11 14.20
C ILE A 266 -18.34 -23.67 15.11
N ASN A 267 -18.03 -22.94 16.18
CA ASN A 267 -19.02 -22.42 17.12
C ASN A 267 -19.87 -21.29 16.54
N ASN A 268 -19.47 -20.71 15.40
CA ASN A 268 -20.20 -19.62 14.74
C ASN A 268 -20.89 -20.10 13.46
N ASN A 269 -22.22 -20.13 13.49
CA ASN A 269 -23.05 -20.62 12.39
C ASN A 269 -22.84 -19.87 11.06
N LEU A 270 -22.36 -18.61 11.10
CA LEU A 270 -22.02 -17.83 9.90
C LEU A 270 -20.71 -18.30 9.24
N MET A 271 -19.72 -18.72 10.04
CA MET A 271 -18.38 -19.09 9.56
C MET A 271 -18.23 -20.59 9.28
N LYS A 272 -19.24 -21.41 9.65
CA LYS A 272 -19.24 -22.86 9.45
C LYS A 272 -18.93 -23.29 8.01
N TYR A 273 -19.42 -22.55 7.01
CA TYR A 273 -19.17 -22.87 5.59
C TYR A 273 -17.72 -22.66 5.17
N SER A 274 -16.97 -21.82 5.88
CA SER A 274 -15.57 -21.51 5.59
C SER A 274 -14.61 -22.45 6.35
N VAL A 275 -15.07 -23.13 7.40
CA VAL A 275 -14.26 -24.06 8.20
C VAL A 275 -13.62 -25.14 7.34
N LYS A 276 -14.35 -25.67 6.36
CA LYS A 276 -13.84 -26.69 5.43
C LYS A 276 -12.61 -26.25 4.64
N ASP A 277 -12.52 -24.96 4.30
CA ASP A 277 -11.35 -24.41 3.60
C ASP A 277 -10.16 -24.33 4.55
N TYR A 278 -10.40 -23.96 5.81
CA TYR A 278 -9.35 -23.91 6.84
C TYR A 278 -8.79 -25.30 7.16
N LEU A 279 -9.67 -26.30 7.30
CA LEU A 279 -9.28 -27.69 7.52
C LEU A 279 -8.54 -28.26 6.30
N LEU A 280 -8.98 -27.93 5.08
CA LEU A 280 -8.28 -28.30 3.86
C LEU A 280 -6.87 -27.71 3.82
N LYS A 281 -6.72 -26.41 4.09
CA LYS A 281 -5.42 -25.73 4.14
C LYS A 281 -4.50 -26.32 5.21
N ALA A 282 -5.03 -26.61 6.40
CA ALA A 282 -4.28 -27.26 7.47
C ALA A 282 -3.82 -28.67 7.07
N GLY A 283 -4.70 -29.46 6.45
CA GLY A 283 -4.35 -30.79 5.92
C GLY A 283 -3.26 -30.72 4.86
N ILE A 284 -3.33 -29.78 3.91
CA ILE A 284 -2.28 -29.57 2.91
C ILE A 284 -0.94 -29.19 3.58
N CYS A 285 -0.95 -28.40 4.64
CA CYS A 285 0.28 -28.07 5.39
C CYS A 285 0.87 -29.29 6.11
N HIS A 286 0.06 -30.19 6.64
CA HIS A 286 0.55 -31.47 7.18
C HIS A 286 1.21 -32.32 6.10
N LEU A 287 0.61 -32.40 4.90
CA LEU A 287 1.20 -33.11 3.77
C LEU A 287 2.53 -32.48 3.34
N ALA A 288 2.62 -31.15 3.31
CA ALA A 288 3.86 -30.42 2.98
C ALA A 288 4.97 -30.56 4.03
N SER A 289 4.62 -30.96 5.25
CA SER A 289 5.59 -31.26 6.31
C SER A 289 6.25 -32.64 6.15
N GLY A 290 5.73 -33.51 5.26
CA GLY A 290 6.25 -34.86 5.01
C GLY A 290 5.88 -35.90 6.06
N ASP A 291 5.05 -35.56 7.05
CA ASP A 291 4.60 -36.49 8.09
C ASP A 291 3.18 -37.01 7.77
N LEU A 292 3.15 -38.17 7.11
CA LEU A 292 1.90 -38.85 6.74
C LEU A 292 1.10 -39.31 7.96
N VAL A 293 1.78 -39.71 9.05
CA VAL A 293 1.11 -40.19 10.26
C VAL A 293 0.43 -39.01 10.96
N ALA A 294 1.08 -37.85 11.01
CA ALA A 294 0.46 -36.63 11.50
C ALA A 294 -0.71 -36.20 10.62
N ALA A 295 -0.60 -36.29 9.29
CA ALA A 295 -1.69 -35.97 8.37
C ALA A 295 -2.92 -36.86 8.59
N GLN A 296 -2.74 -38.18 8.74
CA GLN A 296 -3.84 -39.12 9.01
C GLN A 296 -4.50 -38.88 10.36
N ARG A 297 -3.71 -38.65 11.41
CA ARG A 297 -4.24 -38.28 12.74
C ARG A 297 -5.01 -36.96 12.70
N ALA A 298 -4.51 -35.98 11.95
CA ALA A 298 -5.20 -34.70 11.76
C ALA A 298 -6.54 -34.91 11.03
N LEU A 299 -6.60 -35.78 10.02
CA LEU A 299 -7.84 -36.13 9.33
C LEU A 299 -8.89 -36.75 10.27
N GLU A 300 -8.49 -37.65 11.16
CA GLU A 300 -9.38 -38.20 12.19
C GLU A 300 -9.89 -37.09 13.12
N LYS A 301 -8.99 -36.23 13.62
CA LYS A 301 -9.35 -35.07 14.44
C LYS A 301 -10.33 -34.13 13.73
N TYR A 302 -10.16 -33.91 12.44
CA TYR A 302 -11.03 -33.02 11.64
C TYR A 302 -12.43 -33.60 11.48
N ARG A 303 -12.57 -34.93 11.37
CA ARG A 303 -13.87 -35.62 11.34
C ARG A 303 -14.59 -35.57 12.67
N ASP A 304 -13.84 -35.64 13.77
CA ASP A 304 -14.39 -35.50 15.13
C ASP A 304 -14.84 -34.06 15.41
N MET A 305 -14.10 -33.07 14.93
CA MET A 305 -14.45 -31.64 15.07
C MET A 305 -15.70 -31.25 14.28
N ASP A 306 -15.80 -31.68 13.02
CA ASP A 306 -16.99 -31.46 12.20
C ASP A 306 -17.45 -32.78 11.55
N PRO A 307 -18.50 -33.42 12.07
CA PRO A 307 -19.08 -34.62 11.49
C PRO A 307 -19.52 -34.44 10.03
N SER A 308 -19.80 -33.20 9.60
CA SER A 308 -20.16 -32.91 8.22
C SER A 308 -18.97 -32.91 7.27
N PHE A 309 -17.75 -32.69 7.77
CA PHE A 309 -16.52 -32.66 6.98
C PHE A 309 -16.23 -34.00 6.30
N GLY A 310 -16.56 -35.12 6.95
CA GLY A 310 -16.35 -36.45 6.37
C GLY A 310 -17.09 -36.71 5.05
N ALA A 311 -18.22 -36.02 4.81
CA ALA A 311 -18.98 -36.13 3.56
C ALA A 311 -18.57 -35.07 2.51
N GLN A 312 -17.66 -34.16 2.87
CA GLN A 312 -17.23 -33.09 1.99
C GLN A 312 -16.12 -33.55 1.04
N ARG A 313 -16.06 -32.89 -0.12
CA ARG A 313 -15.09 -33.20 -1.18
C ARG A 313 -13.67 -32.82 -0.76
N GLU A 314 -13.56 -31.79 0.08
CA GLU A 314 -12.33 -31.31 0.69
C GLU A 314 -11.66 -32.40 1.55
N HIS A 315 -12.44 -33.19 2.30
CA HIS A 315 -11.94 -34.34 3.04
C HIS A 315 -11.54 -35.50 2.12
N GLN A 316 -12.39 -35.83 1.13
CA GLN A 316 -12.09 -36.89 0.14
C GLN A 316 -10.78 -36.60 -0.61
N LEU A 317 -10.56 -35.34 -1.00
CA LEU A 317 -9.30 -34.92 -1.61
C LEU A 317 -8.12 -35.20 -0.69
N LEU A 318 -8.17 -34.81 0.58
CA LEU A 318 -7.05 -35.04 1.49
C LEU A 318 -6.75 -36.53 1.67
N CYS A 319 -7.77 -37.39 1.75
CA CYS A 319 -7.58 -38.84 1.79
C CYS A 319 -6.92 -39.36 0.51
N ASP A 320 -7.43 -38.97 -0.66
CA ASP A 320 -6.87 -39.34 -1.96
C ASP A 320 -5.41 -38.88 -2.10
N LEU A 321 -5.06 -37.69 -1.59
CA LEU A 321 -3.68 -37.19 -1.60
C LEU A 321 -2.78 -37.97 -0.63
N CYS A 322 -3.28 -38.37 0.55
CA CYS A 322 -2.53 -39.25 1.47
C CYS A 322 -2.22 -40.59 0.80
N GLU A 323 -3.22 -41.23 0.17
CA GLU A 323 -3.05 -42.50 -0.56
C GLU A 323 -2.04 -42.37 -1.70
N ALA A 324 -2.08 -41.27 -2.46
CA ALA A 324 -1.14 -41.04 -3.55
C ALA A 324 0.32 -40.85 -3.07
N ILE A 325 0.51 -40.19 -1.91
CA ILE A 325 1.83 -40.02 -1.30
C ILE A 325 2.33 -41.36 -0.72
N GLU A 326 1.46 -42.16 -0.10
CA GLU A 326 1.80 -43.51 0.37
C GLU A 326 2.21 -44.44 -0.79
N ALA A 327 1.50 -44.35 -1.92
CA ALA A 327 1.82 -45.06 -3.15
C ALA A 327 3.04 -44.50 -3.89
N LYS A 328 3.61 -43.37 -3.44
CA LYS A 328 4.70 -42.62 -4.10
C LYS A 328 4.44 -42.37 -5.60
N SER A 329 3.17 -42.18 -5.98
CA SER A 329 2.78 -42.00 -7.38
C SER A 329 2.46 -40.54 -7.65
N GLN A 330 3.37 -39.86 -8.34
CA GLN A 330 3.17 -38.47 -8.74
C GLN A 330 2.00 -38.32 -9.72
N GLU A 331 1.78 -39.30 -10.60
CA GLU A 331 0.66 -39.34 -11.56
C GLU A 331 -0.69 -39.36 -10.84
N GLN A 332 -0.87 -40.26 -9.86
CA GLN A 332 -2.10 -40.31 -9.06
C GLN A 332 -2.34 -38.98 -8.33
N PHE A 333 -1.30 -38.37 -7.77
CA PHE A 333 -1.41 -37.08 -7.09
C PHE A 333 -1.93 -36.00 -8.06
N THR A 334 -1.37 -35.92 -9.28
CA THR A 334 -1.79 -34.92 -10.27
C THR A 334 -3.19 -35.17 -10.82
N ASP A 335 -3.58 -36.44 -11.02
CA ASP A 335 -4.90 -36.80 -11.55
C ASP A 335 -6.02 -36.44 -10.57
N ARG A 336 -5.81 -36.72 -9.27
CA ARG A 336 -6.78 -36.38 -8.22
C ARG A 336 -6.90 -34.86 -8.06
N LEU A 337 -5.80 -34.12 -8.15
CA LEU A 337 -5.83 -32.66 -8.16
C LEU A 337 -6.56 -32.10 -9.39
N TYR A 338 -6.38 -32.69 -10.58
CA TYR A 338 -7.07 -32.27 -11.79
C TYR A 338 -8.59 -32.48 -11.69
N GLN A 339 -9.01 -33.63 -11.17
CA GLN A 339 -10.43 -33.92 -10.93
C GLN A 339 -11.04 -32.93 -9.92
N PHE A 340 -10.28 -32.54 -8.90
CA PHE A 340 -10.75 -31.54 -7.94
C PHE A 340 -10.84 -30.14 -8.56
N ASP A 341 -9.83 -29.69 -9.32
CA ASP A 341 -9.78 -28.36 -9.94
C ASP A 341 -10.94 -28.12 -10.93
N GLN A 342 -11.37 -29.17 -11.65
CA GLN A 342 -12.54 -29.14 -12.54
C GLN A 342 -13.83 -28.73 -11.83
N ILE A 343 -14.00 -29.09 -10.55
CA ILE A 343 -15.23 -28.87 -9.79
C ILE A 343 -15.05 -27.77 -8.73
N SER A 344 -13.83 -27.53 -8.28
CA SER A 344 -13.47 -26.55 -7.25
C SER A 344 -12.10 -25.99 -7.56
N LYS A 345 -12.12 -24.81 -8.19
CA LYS A 345 -10.92 -24.14 -8.68
C LYS A 345 -9.90 -23.94 -7.56
N LEU A 346 -8.66 -24.34 -7.82
CA LEU A 346 -7.56 -24.18 -6.89
C LEU A 346 -7.09 -22.72 -6.85
N ASP A 347 -6.99 -22.18 -5.63
CA ASP A 347 -6.43 -20.86 -5.39
C ASP A 347 -4.92 -20.86 -5.55
N LYS A 348 -4.33 -19.69 -5.87
CA LYS A 348 -2.88 -19.52 -6.02
C LYS A 348 -2.08 -20.12 -4.85
N TRP A 349 -2.52 -19.89 -3.62
CA TRP A 349 -1.89 -20.42 -2.41
C TRP A 349 -1.88 -21.96 -2.39
N LYS A 350 -3.04 -22.60 -2.67
CA LYS A 350 -3.19 -24.06 -2.68
C LYS A 350 -2.26 -24.66 -3.72
N THR A 351 -2.26 -24.10 -4.92
CA THR A 351 -1.37 -24.54 -6.00
C THR A 351 0.11 -24.43 -5.61
N THR A 352 0.53 -23.32 -4.99
CA THR A 352 1.92 -23.15 -4.56
C THR A 352 2.35 -24.22 -3.56
N VAL A 353 1.55 -24.50 -2.53
CA VAL A 353 1.90 -25.50 -1.52
C VAL A 353 1.78 -26.92 -2.08
N LEU A 354 0.74 -27.22 -2.86
CA LEU A 354 0.58 -28.54 -3.49
C LEU A 354 1.68 -28.88 -4.49
N VAL A 355 2.23 -27.89 -5.20
CA VAL A 355 3.42 -28.09 -6.04
C VAL A 355 4.65 -28.44 -5.20
N ARG A 356 4.79 -27.85 -4.00
CA ARG A 356 5.87 -28.25 -3.07
C ARG A 356 5.71 -29.70 -2.62
N VAL A 357 4.50 -30.11 -2.25
CA VAL A 357 4.19 -31.51 -1.91
C VAL A 357 4.49 -32.42 -3.11
N LYS A 358 4.06 -32.06 -4.32
CA LYS A 358 4.33 -32.82 -5.54
C LYS A 358 5.84 -33.04 -5.75
N ASN A 359 6.65 -31.99 -5.56
CA ASN A 359 8.10 -32.09 -5.74
C ASN A 359 8.75 -32.96 -4.65
N GLN A 360 8.20 -33.01 -3.43
CA GLN A 360 8.68 -33.90 -2.37
C GLN A 360 8.42 -35.39 -2.67
N ILE A 361 7.42 -35.72 -3.50
CA ILE A 361 7.09 -37.11 -3.86
C ILE A 361 8.15 -37.72 -4.80
N GLU A 362 9.14 -36.95 -5.29
CA GLU A 362 10.07 -37.39 -6.35
C GLU A 362 11.58 -37.37 -5.97
N GLU A 363 11.98 -37.16 -4.70
CA GLU A 363 13.41 -37.18 -4.30
C GLU A 363 13.97 -38.56 -3.87
N ALA A 364 13.20 -39.65 -3.97
CA ALA A 364 13.65 -40.97 -3.50
C ALA A 364 14.38 -41.85 -4.54
N ASP A 365 14.43 -41.44 -5.81
CA ASP A 365 15.00 -42.26 -6.90
C ASP A 365 16.35 -41.76 -7.47
N ASP A 366 16.88 -40.62 -7.00
CA ASP A 366 18.13 -40.03 -7.52
C ASP A 366 19.40 -40.37 -6.69
N GLU A 367 19.32 -41.22 -5.66
CA GLU A 367 20.49 -41.62 -4.85
C GLU A 367 21.25 -42.84 -5.41
N PHE A 368 20.84 -43.37 -6.57
CA PHE A 368 21.49 -44.52 -7.24
C PHE A 368 21.63 -44.39 -8.77
N ALA A 369 21.86 -43.18 -9.30
CA ALA A 369 22.24 -42.96 -10.70
C ALA A 369 23.74 -42.62 -10.87
#